data_AF-A0A849D4L9-F1
#
_entry.id   AF-A0A849D4L9-F1
#
_cell.length_a   1.000
_cell.length_b   1.000
_cell.length_c   1.000
_cell.angle_alpha   90.00
_cell.angle_beta   90.00
_cell.angle_gamma   90.00
#
_symmetry.space_group_name_H-M   'P 1'
#
loop_
_entity.id
_entity.type
_entity.pdbx_description
1 polymer ?
#
loop_
_entity_poly.entity_id
_entity_poly.type
_entity_poly.pdbx_seq_one_letter_code
_entity_poly.pdbx_strand_id
1 'polypeptide(L)'
;MDKITDIQRFAEQAMDWLWAFIPDLIVAVVILILGLWVIRFINHFVKRFFDKKDYDLALESFLQSFIKISLKVVLFVLVVTQLGVKSSSLVAM
;
A
#
# COMPACT_ATOMS: atom_id res chain seq x y z
N MET A 1 44.77 1.53 0.54
CA MET A 1 43.90 2.19 -0.46
C MET A 1 42.53 1.50 -0.56
N ASP A 2 42.34 0.33 0.03
CA ASP A 2 41.22 -0.57 -0.27
C ASP A 2 39.88 -0.19 0.40
N LYS A 3 39.93 0.48 1.57
CA LYS A 3 38.71 0.90 2.29
C LYS A 3 37.94 2.06 1.63
N ILE A 4 38.63 2.91 0.86
CA ILE A 4 38.00 4.08 0.23
C ILE A 4 37.22 3.65 -1.01
N THR A 5 37.72 2.66 -1.75
CA THR A 5 37.03 2.02 -2.87
C THR A 5 35.78 1.25 -2.46
N ASP A 6 35.77 0.59 -1.30
CA ASP A 6 34.58 -0.11 -0.80
C ASP A 6 33.46 0.87 -0.46
N ILE A 7 33.77 1.96 0.24
CA ILE A 7 32.79 3.00 0.60
C ILE A 7 32.20 3.66 -0.66
N GLN A 8 33.04 3.91 -1.68
CA GLN A 8 32.57 4.45 -2.95
C GLN A 8 31.61 3.48 -3.66
N ARG A 9 31.91 2.17 -3.67
CA ARG A 9 31.02 1.15 -4.25
C ARG A 9 29.67 1.05 -3.52
N PHE A 10 29.67 1.09 -2.20
CA PHE A 10 28.41 1.10 -1.43
C PHE A 10 27.59 2.37 -1.68
N ALA A 11 28.26 3.52 -1.83
CA ALA A 11 27.58 4.78 -2.13
C ALA A 11 26.97 4.79 -3.54
N GLU A 12 27.68 4.27 -4.54
CA GLU A 12 27.18 4.16 -5.92
C GLU A 12 25.99 3.20 -6.00
N GLN A 13 26.09 2.01 -5.39
CA GLN A 13 24.98 1.05 -5.36
C GLN A 13 23.73 1.59 -4.64
N ALA A 14 23.92 2.32 -3.55
CA ALA A 14 22.80 2.96 -2.85
C ALA A 14 22.15 4.05 -3.71
N MET A 15 22.93 4.81 -4.48
CA MET A 15 22.44 5.84 -5.38
C MET A 15 21.60 5.25 -6.51
N ASP A 16 22.06 4.17 -7.14
CA ASP A 16 21.34 3.50 -8.22
C ASP A 16 20.02 2.89 -7.73
N TRP A 17 20.03 2.28 -6.55
CA TRP A 17 18.83 1.74 -5.92
C TRP A 17 17.81 2.83 -5.60
N LEU A 18 18.27 3.98 -5.11
CA LEU A 18 17.40 5.14 -4.84
C LEU A 18 16.75 5.67 -6.12
N TRP A 19 17.51 5.83 -7.21
CA TRP A 19 16.97 6.28 -8.50
C TRP A 19 15.91 5.33 -9.06
N ALA A 20 16.09 4.03 -8.86
CA ALA A 20 15.14 3.03 -9.28
C ALA A 20 13.90 2.92 -8.36
N PHE A 21 14.03 3.27 -7.07
CA PHE A 21 12.93 3.23 -6.09
C PHE A 21 11.96 4.42 -6.20
N ILE A 22 12.44 5.61 -6.57
CA ILE A 22 11.62 6.83 -6.63
C ILE A 22 10.34 6.66 -7.50
N PRO A 23 10.41 6.14 -8.74
CA PRO A 23 9.22 5.91 -9.56
C PRO A 23 8.20 4.99 -8.88
N ASP A 24 8.66 3.97 -8.17
CA ASP A 24 7.80 2.99 -7.51
C ASP A 24 7.13 3.55 -6.28
N LEU A 25 7.84 4.40 -5.54
CA LEU A 25 7.27 5.16 -4.45
C LEU A 25 6.13 6.06 -4.95
N ILE A 26 6.30 6.72 -6.10
CA ILE A 26 5.25 7.55 -6.70
C ILE A 26 4.02 6.70 -7.03
N VAL A 27 4.21 5.55 -7.70
CA VAL A 27 3.09 4.65 -8.03
C VAL A 27 2.40 4.13 -6.76
N ALA A 28 3.15 3.76 -5.73
CA ALA A 28 2.61 3.30 -4.46
C ALA A 28 1.79 4.40 -3.74
N VAL A 29 2.24 5.65 -3.78
CA VAL A 29 1.51 6.80 -3.24
C VAL A 29 0.21 7.04 -4.03
N VAL A 30 0.25 6.96 -5.36
CA VAL A 30 -0.94 7.07 -6.21
C VAL A 30 -1.96 5.99 -5.85
N ILE A 31 -1.51 4.73 -5.74
CA ILE A 31 -2.33 3.60 -5.31
C ILE A 31 -2.92 3.84 -3.93
N LEU A 32 -2.13 4.33 -2.97
CA LEU A 32 -2.61 4.61 -1.62
C LEU A 32 -3.73 5.65 -1.63
N ILE A 33 -3.56 6.74 -2.38
CA ILE A 33 -4.57 7.81 -2.48
C ILE A 33 -5.84 7.28 -3.14
N LEU A 34 -5.72 6.60 -4.29
CA LEU A 34 -6.85 6.02 -5.01
C LEU A 34 -7.55 4.94 -4.18
N GLY A 35 -6.78 4.08 -3.52
CA GLY A 35 -7.28 3.04 -2.64
C GLY A 35 -8.08 3.63 -1.49
N LEU A 36 -7.56 4.64 -0.80
CA LEU A 36 -8.31 5.31 0.28
C LEU A 36 -9.61 5.96 -0.22
N TRP A 37 -9.63 6.45 -1.46
CA TRP A 37 -10.84 6.96 -2.10
C TRP A 37 -11.85 5.85 -2.40
N VAL A 38 -11.40 4.72 -2.95
CA VAL A 38 -12.22 3.52 -3.18
C VAL A 38 -12.79 2.97 -1.87
N ILE A 39 -11.99 2.91 -0.80
CA ILE A 39 -12.46 2.46 0.52
C ILE A 39 -13.57 3.38 1.04
N ARG A 40 -13.45 4.69 0.87
CA ARG A 40 -14.51 5.64 1.23
C ARG A 40 -15.79 5.40 0.42
N PHE A 41 -15.65 5.17 -0.88
CA PHE A 41 -16.77 4.83 -1.75
C PHE A 41 -17.46 3.56 -1.29
N ILE A 42 -16.74 2.44 -1.13
CA ILE A 42 -17.30 1.16 -0.69
C ILE A 42 -18.01 1.29 0.66
N ASN A 43 -17.41 1.97 1.64
CA ASN A 43 -18.04 2.18 2.95
C ASN A 43 -19.38 2.95 2.85
N HIS A 44 -19.52 3.86 1.88
CA HIS A 44 -20.80 4.55 1.63
C HIS A 44 -21.87 3.59 1.11
N PHE A 45 -21.51 2.67 0.20
CA PHE A 45 -22.44 1.65 -0.30
C PHE A 45 -22.83 0.66 0.78
N VAL A 46 -21.87 0.21 1.58
CA VAL A 46 -22.11 -0.68 2.72
C VAL A 46 -23.11 -0.04 3.68
N LYS A 47 -22.91 1.23 4.04
CA LYS A 47 -23.85 1.95 4.91
C LYS A 47 -25.28 1.97 4.33
N ARG A 48 -25.43 2.33 3.04
CA ARG A 48 -26.74 2.32 2.37
C ARG A 48 -27.37 0.92 2.27
N PHE A 49 -26.57 -0.14 2.29
CA PHE A 49 -27.07 -1.51 2.31
C PHE A 49 -27.66 -1.88 3.67
N PHE A 50 -26.99 -1.47 4.76
CA PHE A 50 -27.51 -1.64 6.11
C PHE A 50 -28.79 -0.82 6.33
N ASP A 51 -28.87 0.42 5.83
CA ASP A 51 -30.06 1.27 5.95
C ASP A 51 -31.34 0.65 5.32
N LYS A 52 -31.20 -0.31 4.41
CA LYS A 52 -32.33 -0.97 3.71
C LYS A 52 -32.85 -2.21 4.42
N LYS A 53 -32.21 -2.65 5.49
CA LYS A 53 -32.48 -3.92 6.17
C LYS A 53 -32.60 -3.66 7.66
N ASP A 54 -33.55 -4.32 8.30
CA ASP A 54 -33.78 -4.22 9.75
C ASP A 54 -32.75 -5.08 10.50
N TYR A 55 -31.47 -4.68 10.42
CA TYR A 55 -30.37 -5.31 11.15
C TYR A 55 -30.25 -4.69 12.55
N ASP A 56 -29.86 -5.49 13.55
CA ASP A 56 -29.52 -4.98 14.87
C ASP A 56 -28.24 -4.12 14.81
N LEU A 57 -28.21 -3.03 15.59
CA LEU A 57 -27.11 -2.06 15.70
C LEU A 57 -25.75 -2.72 16.01
N ALA A 58 -25.75 -3.78 16.82
CA ALA A 58 -24.52 -4.51 17.16
C ALA A 58 -23.91 -5.20 15.93
N LEU A 59 -24.75 -5.80 15.07
CA LEU A 59 -24.29 -6.48 13.86
C LEU A 59 -23.83 -5.48 12.80
N GLU A 60 -24.56 -4.38 12.63
CA GLU A 60 -24.17 -3.30 11.73
C GLU A 60 -22.78 -2.75 12.08
N SER A 61 -22.58 -2.36 13.34
CA SER A 61 -21.31 -1.78 13.80
C SER A 61 -20.13 -2.77 13.69
N PHE A 62 -20.37 -4.06 13.99
CA PHE A 62 -19.37 -5.11 13.81
C PHE A 62 -18.98 -5.27 12.33
N LEU A 63 -19.95 -5.41 11.42
CA LEU A 63 -19.69 -5.61 10.00
C LEU A 63 -19.07 -4.37 9.34
N GLN A 64 -19.52 -3.16 9.69
CA GLN A 64 -18.91 -1.92 9.21
C GLN A 64 -17.44 -1.82 9.65
N SER A 65 -17.15 -2.13 10.92
CA SER A 65 -15.78 -2.13 11.44
C SER A 65 -14.91 -3.17 10.75
N PHE A 66 -15.44 -4.39 10.57
CA PHE A 66 -14.77 -5.49 9.88
C PHE A 66 -14.45 -5.14 8.43
N ILE A 67 -15.42 -4.69 7.64
CA ILE A 67 -15.22 -4.29 6.25
C ILE A 67 -14.18 -3.18 6.15
N LYS A 68 -14.26 -2.17 7.03
CA LYS A 68 -13.31 -1.05 7.06
C LYS A 68 -11.88 -1.50 7.35
N ILE A 69 -11.66 -2.41 8.31
CA ILE A 69 -10.31 -2.92 8.60
C ILE A 69 -9.81 -3.83 7.48
N SER A 70 -10.64 -4.74 6.97
CA SER A 70 -10.26 -5.66 5.88
C SER A 70 -9.84 -4.90 4.63
N LEU A 71 -10.61 -3.89 4.22
CA LEU A 71 -10.27 -3.05 3.07
C LEU A 71 -8.94 -2.31 3.25
N LYS A 72 -8.67 -1.79 4.45
CA LYS A 72 -7.39 -1.14 4.76
C LYS A 72 -6.21 -2.12 4.72
N VAL A 73 -6.40 -3.33 5.24
CA VAL A 73 -5.37 -4.38 5.22
C VAL A 73 -5.03 -4.75 3.77
N VAL A 74 -6.04 -4.97 2.92
CA VAL A 74 -5.82 -5.27 1.50
C VAL A 74 -5.08 -4.14 0.80
N LEU A 75 -5.48 -2.88 1.03
CA LEU A 75 -4.78 -1.72 0.45
C LEU A 75 -3.33 -1.64 0.93
N PHE A 76 -3.08 -1.86 2.21
CA PHE A 76 -1.73 -1.83 2.77
C PHE A 76 -0.84 -2.92 2.17
N VAL A 77 -1.35 -4.16 2.09
CA VAL A 77 -0.64 -5.26 1.44
C VAL A 77 -0.31 -4.93 -0.01
N LEU A 78 -1.25 -4.32 -0.75
CA LEU A 78 -1.05 -3.93 -2.14
C LEU A 78 0.05 -2.87 -2.30
N VAL A 79 0.07 -1.86 -1.42
CA VAL A 79 1.13 -0.83 -1.38
C VAL A 79 2.50 -1.44 -1.04
N VAL A 80 2.58 -2.29 -0.02
CA VAL A 80 3.84 -2.96 0.35
C VAL A 80 4.32 -3.90 -0.76
N THR A 81 3.40 -4.63 -1.39
CA THR A 81 3.70 -5.53 -2.50
C THR A 81 4.22 -4.72 -3.70
N GLN A 82 3.62 -3.58 -4.01
CA GLN A 82 4.09 -2.71 -5.10
C GLN A 82 5.53 -2.24 -4.86
N LEU A 83 5.87 -1.87 -3.62
CA LEU A 83 7.23 -1.47 -3.25
C LEU A 83 8.22 -2.66 -3.22
N GLY A 84 7.74 -3.85 -2.83
CA GLY A 84 8.56 -5.07 -2.69
C GLY A 84 8.81 -5.84 -3.99
N VAL A 85 7.81 -5.97 -4.86
CA VAL A 85 7.90 -6.72 -6.13
C VAL A 85 8.96 -6.12 -7.03
N LYS A 86 9.02 -4.79 -7.10
CA LYS A 86 9.95 -4.12 -8.00
C LYS A 86 11.35 -3.99 -7.43
N SER A 87 11.50 -3.79 -6.12
CA SER A 87 12.81 -3.87 -5.47
C SER A 87 13.45 -5.25 -5.62
N SER A 88 12.67 -6.34 -5.62
CA SER A 88 13.19 -7.68 -5.96
C SER A 88 13.56 -7.83 -7.44
N SER A 89 12.85 -7.15 -8.36
CA SER A 89 13.18 -7.21 -9.79
C SER A 89 14.45 -6.43 -10.14
N LEU A 90 14.78 -5.38 -9.38
CA LEU A 90 15.99 -4.57 -9.56
C LEU A 90 17.27 -5.32 -9.18
N VAL A 91 17.18 -6.29 -8.27
CA VAL A 91 18.32 -7.17 -7.89
C VAL A 91 18.52 -8.30 -8.92
N ALA A 92 17.51 -8.57 -9.75
CA ALA A 92 17.53 -9.64 -10.74
C ALA A 92 17.97 -9.20 -12.15
N MET A 93 18.11 -7.89 -12.40
CA MET A 93 18.56 -7.32 -13.68
C MET A 93 20.01 -6.83 -13.61
#